data_AF-B9D139-F1
#
_entry.id   AF-B9D139-F1
#
_cell.length_a   1.000
_cell.length_b   1.000
_cell.length_c   1.000
_cell.angle_alpha   90.00
_cell.angle_beta   90.00
_cell.angle_gamma   90.00
#
_symmetry.space_group_name_H-M   'P 1'
#
loop_
_entity.id
_entity.type
_entity.pdbx_description
1 polymer ?
#
loop_
_entity_poly.entity_id
_entity_poly.type
_entity_poly.pdbx_seq_one_letter_code
_entity_poly.pdbx_strand_id
1 'polypeptide(L)'
;MISVTFTGEDTPQAIKILQDAYEALQKINPHFTMEKADVDEYEEYEPTEADKADLREILAQRERGELKYISHDEFKRHKKELFSRLGANANHI
;
A
#
# COMPACT_ATOMS: atom_id res chain seq x y z
N MET A 1 30.07 8.45 18.03
CA MET A 1 29.86 8.06 16.62
C MET A 1 29.02 6.79 16.67
N ILE A 2 27.74 6.88 16.28
CA ILE A 2 26.84 5.71 16.28
C ILE A 2 26.96 5.09 14.90
N SER A 3 27.51 3.88 14.82
CA SER A 3 27.62 3.12 13.58
C SER A 3 26.36 2.24 13.43
N VAL A 4 25.53 2.55 12.43
CA VAL A 4 24.34 1.76 12.08
C VAL A 4 24.72 0.78 10.97
N THR A 5 24.57 -0.52 11.25
CA THR A 5 24.86 -1.59 10.29
C THR A 5 23.56 -2.16 9.75
N PHE A 6 23.34 -2.02 8.44
CA PHE A 6 22.21 -2.63 7.74
C PHE A 6 22.63 -4.03 7.29
N THR A 7 21.94 -5.06 7.77
CA THR A 7 22.22 -6.47 7.43
C THR A 7 21.00 -7.09 6.76
N GLY A 8 21.16 -7.59 5.54
CA GLY A 8 20.14 -8.29 4.76
C GLY A 8 20.77 -9.08 3.61
N GLU A 9 20.03 -10.02 3.01
CA GLU A 9 20.48 -10.81 1.84
C GLU A 9 20.57 -9.99 0.54
N ASP A 10 20.18 -8.72 0.59
CA ASP A 10 20.19 -7.81 -0.55
C ASP A 10 21.60 -7.42 -0.97
N THR A 11 21.80 -7.32 -2.28
CA THR A 11 23.07 -6.93 -2.92
C THR A 11 23.71 -5.69 -2.27
N PRO A 12 25.05 -5.64 -2.06
CA PRO A 12 25.77 -4.57 -1.35
C PRO A 12 25.43 -3.13 -1.77
N GLN A 13 24.97 -2.94 -3.00
CA GLN A 13 24.52 -1.67 -3.55
C GLN A 13 23.29 -1.12 -2.81
N ALA A 14 22.33 -1.96 -2.45
CA ALA A 14 21.12 -1.55 -1.73
C ALA A 14 21.45 -1.08 -0.30
N ILE A 15 22.33 -1.83 0.39
CA ILE A 15 22.82 -1.48 1.73
C ILE A 15 23.45 -0.08 1.75
N LYS A 16 24.26 0.24 0.73
CA LYS A 16 24.92 1.54 0.62
C LYS A 16 23.93 2.69 0.44
N ILE A 17 22.91 2.51 -0.41
CA ILE A 17 21.88 3.53 -0.64
C ILE A 17 21.14 3.87 0.66
N LEU A 18 20.82 2.85 1.47
CA LEU A 18 20.13 3.03 2.75
C LEU A 18 21.02 3.75 3.79
N GLN A 19 22.33 3.45 3.81
CA GLN A 19 23.29 4.16 4.66
C GLN A 19 23.42 5.64 4.29
N ASP A 20 23.61 5.94 3.00
CA ASP A 20 23.76 7.32 2.51
C ASP A 20 22.49 8.15 2.83
N ALA A 21 21.31 7.55 2.69
CA ALA A 21 20.04 8.19 3.03
C ALA A 21 19.90 8.47 4.53
N TYR A 22 20.29 7.52 5.39
CA TYR A 22 20.27 7.69 6.84
C TYR A 22 21.17 8.84 7.30
N GLU A 23 22.40 8.92 6.77
CA GLU A 23 23.33 10.00 7.09
C GLU A 23 22.82 11.37 6.63
N ALA A 24 22.16 11.43 5.46
CA ALA A 24 21.54 12.67 4.98
C ALA A 24 20.43 13.14 5.92
N LEU A 25 19.59 12.23 6.43
CA LEU A 25 18.52 12.54 7.38
C LEU A 25 19.06 13.00 8.73
N GLN A 26 20.15 12.39 9.23
CA GLN A 26 20.80 12.84 10.46
C GLN A 26 21.42 14.24 10.36
N LYS A 27 21.92 14.64 9.18
CA LYS A 27 22.42 16.01 8.97
C LYS A 27 21.30 17.05 9.08
N ILE A 28 20.08 16.69 8.72
CA ILE A 28 18.90 17.55 8.80
C ILE A 28 18.32 17.54 10.23
N ASN A 29 18.25 16.37 10.86
CA ASN A 29 17.79 16.19 12.22
C ASN A 29 18.75 15.28 13.00
N PRO A 30 19.61 15.84 13.87
CA PRO A 30 20.58 15.07 14.66
C PRO A 30 19.97 14.02 15.60
N HIS A 31 18.67 14.12 15.89
CA HIS A 31 17.92 13.16 16.71
C HIS A 31 17.16 12.14 15.87
N PHE A 32 17.34 12.11 14.55
CA PHE A 32 16.70 11.13 13.68
C PHE A 32 17.18 9.70 14.01
N THR A 33 16.22 8.86 14.38
CA THR A 33 16.39 7.42 14.58
C THR A 33 15.56 6.67 13.55
N MET A 34 16.06 5.50 13.12
CA MET A 34 15.32 4.59 12.26
C MET A 34 15.07 3.33 13.07
N GLU A 35 13.80 3.11 13.43
CA GLU A 35 13.38 1.90 14.12
C GLU A 35 12.94 0.87 13.09
N LYS A 36 13.26 -0.40 13.35
CA LYS A 36 12.70 -1.50 12.56
C LYS A 36 11.22 -1.59 12.93
N ALA A 37 10.36 -1.01 12.11
CA ALA A 37 8.93 -1.26 12.22
C ALA A 37 8.70 -2.75 11.93
N ASP A 38 8.10 -3.47 12.87
CA ASP A 38 7.52 -4.76 12.56
C ASP A 38 6.46 -4.51 11.48
N VAL A 39 6.57 -5.22 10.36
CA VAL A 39 5.66 -5.03 9.20
C VAL A 39 4.20 -5.37 9.58
N ASP A 40 4.00 -5.98 10.75
CA ASP A 40 2.70 -6.25 11.35
C ASP A 40 2.00 -4.99 11.91
N GLU A 41 2.67 -3.83 11.94
CA GLU A 41 2.10 -2.53 12.33
C GLU A 41 1.55 -1.70 11.15
N TYR A 42 1.44 -2.28 9.96
CA TYR A 42 0.42 -1.77 9.03
C TYR A 42 -0.93 -2.16 9.63
N GLU A 43 -1.64 -1.18 10.22
CA GLU A 43 -3.02 -1.34 10.70
C GLU A 43 -3.77 -2.25 9.74
N GLU A 44 -4.04 -3.50 10.15
CA GLU A 44 -4.97 -4.35 9.42
C GLU A 44 -6.23 -3.52 9.27
N TYR A 45 -6.65 -3.27 8.02
CA TYR A 45 -7.86 -2.51 7.75
C TYR A 45 -9.03 -3.23 8.43
N GLU A 46 -9.42 -2.77 9.62
CA GLU A 46 -10.61 -3.25 10.29
C GLU A 46 -11.82 -2.61 9.61
N PRO A 47 -12.70 -3.39 8.97
CA PRO A 47 -13.87 -2.85 8.31
C PRO A 47 -14.71 -2.06 9.31
N THR A 48 -15.04 -0.83 8.96
CA THR A 48 -15.98 -0.01 9.73
C THR A 48 -17.37 -0.66 9.73
N GLU A 49 -18.26 -0.22 10.63
CA GLU A 49 -19.65 -0.69 10.59
C GLU A 49 -20.36 -0.32 9.28
N ALA A 50 -19.94 0.76 8.62
CA ALA A 50 -20.41 1.12 7.28
C ALA A 50 -19.95 0.09 6.23
N ASP A 51 -18.67 -0.30 6.26
CA ASP A 51 -18.14 -1.33 5.36
C ASP A 51 -18.86 -2.67 5.56
N LYS A 52 -19.13 -3.05 6.81
CA LYS A 52 -19.88 -4.27 7.14
C LYS A 52 -21.32 -4.20 6.63
N ALA A 53 -21.96 -3.04 6.69
CA ALA A 53 -23.31 -2.84 6.17
C ALA A 53 -23.33 -2.95 4.63
N ASP A 54 -22.37 -2.32 3.96
CA ASP A 54 -22.24 -2.39 2.50
C ASP A 54 -22.00 -3.83 2.02
N LEU A 55 -21.15 -4.59 2.72
CA LEU A 55 -20.92 -6.00 2.43
C LEU A 55 -22.19 -6.85 2.58
N ARG A 56 -23.00 -6.59 3.63
CA ARG A 56 -24.29 -7.29 3.82
C ARG A 56 -25.26 -6.98 2.69
N GLU A 57 -25.34 -5.73 2.24
CA GLU A 57 -26.21 -5.33 1.14
C GLU A 57 -25.76 -5.95 -0.19
N ILE A 58 -24.45 -6.02 -0.47
CA ILE A 58 -23.92 -6.70 -1.66
C ILE A 58 -24.32 -8.19 -1.66
N LEU A 59 -24.23 -8.87 -0.50
CA LEU A 59 -24.66 -10.27 -0.38
C LEU A 59 -26.16 -10.42 -0.60
N ALA A 60 -26.98 -9.52 -0.05
CA ALA A 60 -28.42 -9.53 -0.27
C ALA A 60 -28.78 -9.29 -1.75
N GLN A 61 -28.12 -8.35 -2.42
CA GLN A 61 -28.29 -8.11 -3.86
C GLN A 61 -27.89 -9.33 -4.69
N ARG A 62 -26.87 -10.08 -4.27
CA ARG A 62 -26.48 -11.34 -4.90
C ARG A 62 -27.61 -12.37 -4.82
N GLU A 63 -28.20 -12.55 -3.64
CA GLU A 63 -29.29 -13.50 -3.42
C GLU A 63 -30.55 -13.13 -4.19
N ARG A 64 -30.82 -11.82 -4.32
CA ARG A 64 -31.92 -11.29 -5.14
C ARG A 64 -31.64 -11.34 -6.65
N GLY A 65 -30.43 -11.70 -7.07
CA GLY A 65 -30.04 -11.74 -8.48
C GLY A 65 -29.86 -10.36 -9.12
N GLU A 66 -29.64 -9.33 -8.31
CA GLU A 66 -29.53 -7.92 -8.74
C GLU A 66 -28.11 -7.54 -9.18
N LEU A 67 -27.11 -8.36 -8.82
CA LEU A 67 -25.72 -8.13 -9.20
C LEU A 67 -25.48 -8.45 -10.67
N LYS A 68 -24.96 -7.46 -11.41
CA LYS A 68 -24.43 -7.64 -12.76
C LYS A 68 -22.96 -8.06 -12.70
N TYR A 69 -22.68 -9.27 -13.14
CA TYR A 69 -21.30 -9.75 -13.29
C TYR A 69 -20.75 -9.21 -14.61
N ILE A 70 -19.56 -8.62 -14.55
CA ILE A 70 -18.80 -8.19 -15.72
C ILE A 70 -17.62 -9.13 -15.95
N SER A 71 -17.18 -9.24 -17.18
CA SER A 71 -15.96 -9.98 -17.50
C SER A 71 -14.72 -9.29 -16.94
N HIS A 72 -13.63 -10.04 -16.79
CA HIS A 72 -12.36 -9.49 -16.31
C HIS A 72 -11.79 -8.40 -17.24
N ASP A 73 -12.01 -8.51 -18.54
CA ASP A 73 -11.57 -7.50 -19.51
C ASP A 73 -12.41 -6.22 -19.43
N GLU A 74 -13.72 -6.33 -19.18
CA GLU A 74 -14.57 -5.19 -18.90
C GLU A 74 -14.18 -4.49 -17.60
N PHE A 75 -13.84 -5.25 -16.56
CA PHE A 75 -13.31 -4.70 -15.33
C PHE A 75 -12.01 -3.91 -15.58
N LYS A 76 -11.06 -4.46 -16.33
CA LYS A 76 -9.81 -3.75 -16.72
C LYS A 76 -10.12 -2.44 -17.45
N ARG A 77 -11.09 -2.47 -18.37
CA ARG A 77 -11.52 -1.28 -19.12
C ARG A 77 -12.11 -0.22 -18.18
N HIS A 78 -13.03 -0.59 -17.30
CA HIS A 78 -13.64 0.33 -16.33
C HIS A 78 -12.61 0.89 -15.35
N LYS A 79 -11.68 0.05 -14.86
CA LYS A 79 -10.54 0.50 -14.02
C LYS A 79 -9.74 1.56 -14.78
N LYS A 80 -9.33 1.30 -16.03
CA LYS A 80 -8.56 2.27 -16.82
C LYS A 80 -9.31 3.60 -17.00
N GLU A 81 -10.60 3.55 -17.27
CA GLU A 81 -11.43 4.74 -17.44
C GLU A 81 -11.56 5.55 -16.14
N LEU A 82 -11.83 4.88 -15.01
CA LEU A 82 -11.93 5.52 -13.70
C LEU A 82 -10.65 6.25 -13.32
N PHE A 83 -9.50 5.56 -13.44
CA PHE A 83 -8.20 6.15 -13.13
C PHE A 83 -7.88 7.33 -14.06
N SER A 84 -8.24 7.24 -15.35
CA SER A 84 -8.10 8.35 -16.29
C SER A 84 -8.91 9.57 -15.86
N ARG A 85 -10.16 9.38 -15.40
CA ARG A 85 -11.02 10.46 -14.88
C ARG A 85 -10.48 11.09 -13.60
N LEU A 86 -9.80 10.31 -12.77
CA LEU A 86 -9.17 10.75 -11.52
C LEU A 86 -7.78 11.37 -11.74
N GLY A 87 -7.28 11.44 -12.98
CA GLY A 87 -5.93 11.92 -13.28
C GLY A 87 -4.82 11.00 -12.75
N ALA A 88 -5.14 9.75 -12.44
CA ALA A 88 -4.23 8.74 -11.90
C ALA A 88 -3.86 7.69 -12.96
N ASN A 89 -2.71 7.04 -12.80
CA ASN A 89 -2.30 5.96 -13.70
C ASN A 89 -2.80 4.60 -13.16
N ALA A 90 -3.62 3.90 -13.95
CA ALA A 90 -4.19 2.59 -13.60
C ALA A 90 -3.15 1.47 -13.37
N ASN A 91 -1.89 1.70 -13.77
CA ASN A 91 -0.78 0.74 -13.69
C ASN A 91 0.11 0.93 -12.44
N HIS A 92 -0.19 1.88 -11.55
CA HIS A 92 0.63 2.20 -10.37
C HIS A 92 0.08 1.63 -9.05
N ILE A 93 -0.85 0.66 -9.10
CA ILE A 93 -1.33 -0.12 -7.94
C ILE A 93 -1.32 -1.60 -8.30
#